data_AF-A0A2K6D8I1-F1
#
_entry.id   AF-A0A2K6D8I1-F1
#
_cell.length_a   1.000
_cell.length_b   1.000
_cell.length_c   1.000
_cell.angle_alpha   90.00
_cell.angle_beta   90.00
_cell.angle_gamma   90.00
#
_symmetry.space_group_name_H-M   'P 1'
#
loop_
_entity.id
_entity.type
_entity.pdbx_description
1 polymer ?
#
loop_
_entity_poly.entity_id
_entity_poly.type
_entity_poly.pdbx_seq_one_letter_code
_entity_poly.pdbx_strand_id
1 'polypeptide(L)'
;MAKISSPTETEWCIKSLIAVFQKYAGKDGYNCSLSKMEFLSFMNTELFKLAAFTKNHKDPSVLDRMKKLDVNSDGQLDVPEFLNLIGGLAVACHDSFLKAIPSQKWT
;
A
#
# COMPACT_ATOMS: atom_id res chain seq x y z
N MET A 1 -20.49 20.02 -24.49
CA MET A 1 -20.48 19.00 -23.41
C MET A 1 -19.26 18.12 -23.62
N ALA A 2 -18.31 18.10 -22.69
CA ALA A 2 -17.11 17.27 -22.81
C ALA A 2 -17.51 15.79 -22.78
N LYS A 3 -17.01 15.02 -23.75
CA LYS A 3 -17.22 13.58 -23.83
C LYS A 3 -16.43 12.97 -22.67
N ILE A 4 -17.11 12.60 -21.59
CA ILE A 4 -16.48 11.91 -20.46
C ILE A 4 -16.12 10.51 -20.98
N SER A 5 -14.87 10.33 -21.40
CA SER A 5 -14.34 9.02 -21.77
C SER A 5 -14.41 8.08 -20.56
N SER A 6 -14.77 6.82 -20.79
CA SER A 6 -14.70 5.79 -19.75
C SER A 6 -13.30 5.79 -19.13
N PRO A 7 -13.18 5.70 -17.80
CA PRO A 7 -11.88 5.72 -17.17
C PRO A 7 -11.04 4.53 -17.64
N THR A 8 -9.77 4.78 -17.91
CA THR A 8 -8.78 3.74 -18.18
C THR A 8 -8.61 2.83 -16.96
N GLU A 9 -8.09 1.62 -17.17
CA GLU A 9 -7.82 0.68 -16.08
C GLU A 9 -6.88 1.29 -15.02
N THR A 10 -5.85 2.03 -15.47
CA THR A 10 -4.93 2.73 -14.57
C THR A 10 -5.64 3.77 -13.71
N GLU A 11 -6.55 4.57 -14.29
CA GLU A 11 -7.34 5.53 -13.52
C GLU A 11 -8.25 4.83 -12.50
N TRP A 12 -8.80 3.67 -12.84
CA TRP A 12 -9.57 2.84 -11.91
C TRP A 12 -8.71 2.31 -10.76
N CYS A 13 -7.50 1.82 -11.05
CA CYS A 13 -6.56 1.35 -10.02
C CYS A 13 -6.17 2.48 -9.07
N ILE A 14 -5.82 3.66 -9.60
CA ILE A 14 -5.48 4.84 -8.78
C ILE A 14 -6.67 5.23 -7.91
N LYS A 15 -7.88 5.35 -8.47
CA LYS A 15 -9.10 5.65 -7.69
C LYS A 15 -9.34 4.63 -6.59
N SER A 16 -9.11 3.35 -6.88
CA SER A 16 -9.27 2.27 -5.90
C SER A 16 -8.25 2.39 -4.77
N LEU A 17 -6.99 2.70 -5.06
CA LEU A 17 -5.95 2.93 -4.05
C LEU A 17 -6.28 4.12 -3.14
N ILE A 18 -6.73 5.24 -3.73
CA ILE A 18 -7.13 6.42 -2.97
C ILE A 18 -8.38 6.13 -2.12
N ALA A 19 -9.36 5.40 -2.65
CA ALA A 19 -10.54 5.00 -1.89
C ALA A 19 -10.19 4.10 -0.70
N VAL A 20 -9.20 3.22 -0.85
CA VAL A 20 -8.67 2.43 0.27
C VAL A 20 -8.00 3.34 1.30
N PHE A 21 -7.15 4.29 0.89
CA PHE A 21 -6.56 5.25 1.82
C PHE A 21 -7.65 6.00 2.63
N GLN A 22 -8.63 6.56 1.94
CA GLN A 22 -9.74 7.31 2.54
C GLN A 22 -10.65 6.46 3.44
N LYS A 23 -10.72 5.15 3.23
CA LYS A 23 -11.46 4.22 4.10
C LYS A 23 -10.83 4.11 5.50
N TYR A 24 -9.52 4.29 5.60
CA TYR A 24 -8.78 4.19 6.86
C TYR A 24 -8.47 5.56 7.46
N ALA A 25 -8.22 6.58 6.63
CA ALA A 25 -7.94 7.95 7.04
C ALA A 25 -9.19 8.64 7.61
N GLY A 26 -8.99 9.54 8.57
CA GLY A 26 -10.04 10.41 9.11
C GLY A 26 -10.98 9.78 10.13
N LYS A 27 -10.75 8.54 10.56
CA LYS A 27 -11.48 7.95 11.70
C LYS A 27 -11.18 8.68 13.00
N ASP A 28 -9.97 9.23 13.12
CA ASP A 28 -9.52 10.01 14.28
C ASP A 28 -9.68 11.54 14.07
N GLY A 29 -10.36 11.98 13.00
CA GLY A 29 -10.69 13.40 12.75
C GLY A 29 -9.77 14.14 11.78
N TYR A 30 -8.67 13.53 11.32
CA TYR A 30 -7.78 14.07 10.28
C TYR A 30 -8.07 13.42 8.93
N ASN A 31 -8.91 14.05 8.11
CA ASN A 31 -9.43 13.45 6.86
C ASN A 31 -8.40 13.28 5.73
N CYS A 32 -7.15 13.72 5.93
CA CYS A 32 -6.14 13.78 4.87
C CYS A 32 -4.90 12.92 5.15
N SER A 33 -4.82 12.27 6.31
CA SER A 33 -3.66 11.52 6.77
C SER A 33 -4.09 10.26 7.51
N LEU A 34 -3.20 9.28 7.57
CA LEU A 34 -3.35 8.10 8.44
C LEU A 34 -2.64 8.35 9.75
N SER A 35 -3.39 8.34 10.84
CA SER A 35 -2.84 8.27 12.18
C SER A 35 -2.08 6.95 12.37
N LYS A 36 -1.22 6.89 13.40
CA LYS A 36 -0.54 5.64 13.75
C LYS A 36 -1.50 4.47 14.02
N MET A 37 -2.67 4.73 14.60
CA MET A 37 -3.67 3.70 14.87
C MET A 37 -4.39 3.27 13.58
N GLU A 38 -4.72 4.22 12.72
CA GLU A 38 -5.33 3.96 11.42
C GLU A 38 -4.38 3.18 10.51
N PHE A 39 -3.09 3.54 10.50
CA PHE A 39 -2.04 2.84 9.79
C PHE A 39 -1.87 1.39 10.27
N LEU A 40 -1.87 1.17 11.59
CA LEU A 40 -1.86 -0.19 12.16
C LEU A 40 -3.08 -1.00 11.71
N SER A 41 -4.27 -0.39 11.68
CA SER A 41 -5.49 -1.04 11.22
C SER A 41 -5.43 -1.40 9.73
N PHE A 42 -4.92 -0.49 8.90
CA PHE A 42 -4.67 -0.70 7.48
C PHE A 42 -3.72 -1.87 7.25
N MET A 43 -2.56 -1.86 7.90
CA MET A 43 -1.54 -2.91 7.78
C MET A 43 -2.10 -4.26 8.24
N ASN A 44 -2.76 -4.34 9.40
CA ASN A 44 -3.32 -5.61 9.87
C ASN A 44 -4.44 -6.16 9.00
N THR A 45 -5.20 -5.30 8.30
CA THR A 45 -6.33 -5.75 7.47
C THR A 45 -5.90 -6.09 6.05
N GLU A 46 -5.13 -5.20 5.42
CA GLU A 46 -4.77 -5.33 4.00
C GLU A 46 -3.42 -6.04 3.83
N LEU A 47 -2.42 -5.83 4.70
CA LEU A 47 -1.17 -6.60 4.62
C LEU A 47 -1.30 -8.03 5.14
N PHE A 48 -2.18 -8.34 6.10
CA PHE A 48 -2.39 -9.74 6.48
C PHE A 48 -2.91 -10.58 5.29
N LYS A 49 -3.72 -9.97 4.42
CA LYS A 49 -4.15 -10.59 3.16
C LYS A 49 -3.00 -10.71 2.16
N LEU A 50 -2.07 -9.74 2.11
CA LEU A 50 -0.86 -9.79 1.28
C LEU A 50 0.24 -10.69 1.85
N ALA A 51 0.28 -10.94 3.16
CA ALA A 51 1.24 -11.83 3.82
C ALA A 51 1.04 -13.30 3.39
N ALA A 52 -0.17 -13.66 2.95
CA ALA A 52 -0.41 -14.91 2.24
C ALA A 52 0.41 -15.01 0.94
N PHE A 53 0.76 -13.88 0.33
CA PHE A 53 1.64 -13.79 -0.85
C PHE A 53 3.12 -13.63 -0.49
N THR A 54 3.46 -12.93 0.60
CA THR A 54 4.84 -12.68 1.01
C THR A 54 5.25 -13.55 2.20
N LYS A 55 5.91 -14.69 1.94
CA LYS A 55 6.37 -15.69 2.93
C LYS A 55 7.39 -15.21 4.00
N ASN A 56 7.72 -13.92 4.08
CA ASN A 56 8.76 -13.40 4.98
C ASN A 56 8.17 -12.52 6.09
N HIS A 57 7.77 -13.16 7.19
CA HIS A 57 7.19 -12.50 8.36
C HIS A 57 8.23 -12.12 9.44
N LYS A 58 9.47 -11.81 9.04
CA LYS A 58 10.54 -11.33 9.93
C LYS A 58 10.77 -9.83 9.75
N ASP A 59 9.70 -9.04 9.76
CA ASP A 59 9.85 -7.60 9.57
C ASP A 59 9.75 -6.85 10.90
N PRO A 60 10.58 -5.80 11.11
CA PRO A 60 10.48 -4.89 12.25
C PRO A 60 9.05 -4.42 12.52
N SER A 61 8.79 -4.07 13.79
CA SER A 61 7.46 -3.65 14.26
C SER A 61 6.83 -2.65 13.28
N VAL A 62 5.52 -2.75 13.01
CA VAL A 62 4.80 -1.87 12.06
C VAL A 62 5.08 -0.38 12.31
N LEU A 63 5.37 -0.01 13.56
CA LEU A 63 5.79 1.33 13.95
C LEU A 63 7.15 1.77 13.36
N ASP A 64 8.11 0.88 13.23
CA ASP A 64 9.41 1.16 12.60
C ASP A 64 9.25 1.45 11.11
N ARG A 65 8.36 0.70 10.43
CA ARG A 65 7.99 1.01 9.04
C ARG A 65 7.30 2.35 8.93
N MET A 66 6.36 2.65 9.83
CA MET A 66 5.67 3.95 9.83
C MET A 66 6.69 5.09 9.95
N LYS A 67 7.64 5.00 10.89
CA LYS A 67 8.70 5.99 11.07
C LYS A 67 9.61 6.17 9.85
N LYS A 68 9.80 5.13 9.04
CA LYS A 68 10.58 5.21 7.80
C LYS A 68 9.81 5.88 6.66
N LEU A 69 8.48 5.83 6.71
CA LEU A 69 7.58 6.37 5.69
C LEU A 69 7.14 7.80 6.01
N ASP A 70 7.07 8.14 7.30
CA ASP A 70 6.81 9.47 7.84
C ASP A 70 8.05 10.37 7.61
N VAL A 71 8.19 10.85 6.38
CA VAL A 71 9.34 11.63 5.92
C VAL A 71 9.32 13.01 6.56
N ASN A 72 8.13 13.57 6.75
CA ASN A 72 7.95 14.89 7.36
C ASN A 72 8.03 14.84 8.91
N SER A 73 8.02 13.63 9.50
CA SER A 73 8.07 13.39 10.96
C SER A 73 6.92 14.02 11.73
N ASP A 74 5.74 14.13 11.13
CA ASP A 74 4.52 14.66 11.76
C ASP A 74 3.76 13.61 12.57
N GLY A 75 4.21 12.35 12.55
CA GLY A 75 3.61 11.23 13.26
C GLY A 75 2.39 10.63 12.57
N GLN A 76 2.12 11.02 11.32
CA GLN A 76 1.04 10.54 10.47
C GLN A 76 1.62 10.14 9.10
N LEU A 77 0.77 9.62 8.21
CA LEU A 77 1.15 9.40 6.81
C LEU A 77 0.20 10.15 5.90
N ASP A 78 0.72 11.08 5.13
CA ASP A 78 -0.01 11.72 4.06
C ASP A 78 -0.15 10.82 2.81
N VAL A 79 -0.88 11.28 1.80
CA VAL A 79 -1.09 10.51 0.57
C VAL A 79 0.24 10.19 -0.15
N PRO A 80 1.17 11.14 -0.37
CA PRO A 80 2.51 10.83 -0.88
C PRO A 80 3.26 9.74 -0.09
N GLU A 81 3.30 9.85 1.23
CA GLU A 81 3.99 8.90 2.11
C GLU A 81 3.34 7.51 2.08
N PHE A 82 2.01 7.47 2.02
CA PHE A 82 1.26 6.23 1.79
C PHE A 82 1.58 5.59 0.43
N LEU A 83 1.68 6.38 -0.64
CA LEU A 83 2.01 5.86 -1.96
C LEU A 83 3.44 5.28 -2.01
N ASN A 84 4.38 5.81 -1.23
CA ASN A 84 5.72 5.23 -1.10
C ASN A 84 5.66 3.80 -0.53
N LEU A 85 4.78 3.55 0.45
CA LEU A 85 4.54 2.20 0.96
C LEU A 85 3.97 1.28 -0.12
N ILE A 86 2.94 1.73 -0.84
CA ILE A 86 2.32 0.94 -1.92
C ILE A 86 3.33 0.63 -3.02
N GLY A 87 4.17 1.61 -3.39
CA GLY A 87 5.27 1.41 -4.34
C GLY A 87 6.26 0.34 -3.87
N GLY A 88 6.68 0.38 -2.60
CA GLY A 88 7.55 -0.63 -2.02
C GLY A 88 6.94 -2.04 -2.03
N LEU A 89 5.64 -2.15 -1.72
CA LEU A 89 4.91 -3.42 -1.80
C LEU A 89 4.76 -3.92 -3.23
N ALA A 90 4.47 -3.03 -4.18
CA ALA A 90 4.34 -3.38 -5.59
C ALA A 90 5.66 -3.94 -6.15
N VAL A 91 6.81 -3.33 -5.81
CA VAL A 91 8.13 -3.84 -6.17
C VAL A 91 8.37 -5.23 -5.55
N ALA A 92 8.11 -5.40 -4.25
CA ALA A 92 8.29 -6.68 -3.57
C ALA A 92 7.38 -7.79 -4.15
N CYS A 93 6.13 -7.45 -4.50
CA CYS A 93 5.22 -8.35 -5.18
C CYS A 93 5.74 -8.71 -6.58
N HIS A 94 6.16 -7.72 -7.37
CA HIS A 94 6.72 -7.93 -8.71
C HIS A 94 7.93 -8.87 -8.67
N ASP A 95 8.87 -8.65 -7.75
CA ASP A 95 10.02 -9.52 -7.53
C ASP A 95 9.61 -10.95 -7.15
N SER A 96 8.58 -11.10 -6.32
CA SER A 96 8.05 -12.40 -5.92
C SER A 96 7.39 -13.13 -7.09
N PHE A 97 6.66 -12.42 -7.95
CA PHE A 97 6.09 -12.97 -9.18
C PHE A 97 7.18 -13.43 -10.15
N LEU A 98 8.23 -12.64 -10.36
CA LEU A 98 9.34 -13.01 -11.23
C LEU A 98 10.08 -14.26 -10.71
N LYS A 99 10.26 -14.39 -9.39
CA LYS A 99 10.87 -15.57 -8.76
C LYS A 99 9.96 -16.81 -8.78
N ALA A 100 8.64 -16.63 -8.87
CA ALA A 100 7.67 -17.72 -8.92
C ALA A 100 7.52 -18.34 -10.31
N ILE A 101 8.10 -17.74 -11.36
CA ILE A 101 8.18 -18.37 -12.68
C ILE A 101 9.20 -19.52 -12.59
N PRO A 102 8.79 -20.80 -12.69
CA PRO A 102 9.74 -21.88 -12.73
C PRO A 102 10.52 -21.72 -14.03
N SER A 103 11.85 -21.73 -13.94
CA SER A 103 12.69 -21.90 -15.13
C SER A 103 12.21 -23.15 -15.87
N GLN A 104 11.50 -22.98 -16.98
CA GLN A 104 11.28 -24.05 -17.95
C GLN A 104 12.65 -24.39 -18.53
N LYS A 105 13.34 -25.32 -17.87
CA LYS A 105 14.55 -25.94 -18.39
C LYS A 105 14.05 -26.99 -19.38
N TRP A 106 14.17 -26.70 -20.67
CA TRP A 106 13.98 -27.71 -21.70
C TRP A 106 15.16 -28.68 -21.62
N THR A 107 14.90 -29.92 -21.23
CA THR A 107 15.76 -31.09 -21.49
C THR A 107 15.00 -32.02 -22.39
#